data_AF-A0A7X4BZD1-F1
#
_entry.id   AF-A0A7X4BZD1-F1
#
_cell.length_a   1.000
_cell.length_b   1.000
_cell.length_c   1.000
_cell.angle_alpha   90.00
_cell.angle_beta   90.00
_cell.angle_gamma   90.00
#
_symmetry.space_group_name_H-M   'P 1'
#
loop_
_entity.id
_entity.type
_entity.pdbx_description
1 polymer ?
#
loop_
_entity_poly.entity_id
_entity_poly.type
_entity_poly.pdbx_seq_one_letter_code
_entity_poly.pdbx_strand_id
1 'polypeptide(L)' 'MTDIDDPIAFELFKNAIFSIADEMALTICRTTYSGVLRDNMDFSTAFADAEGR' A
#
# COMPACT_ATOMS: atom_id res chain seq x y z
N MET A 1 -22.33 12.33 -4.45
CA MET A 1 -20.86 12.38 -4.37
C MET A 1 -20.57 13.13 -3.09
N THR A 2 -20.08 12.44 -2.06
CA THR A 2 -19.75 13.06 -0.77
C THR A 2 -18.73 14.15 -1.04
N ASP A 3 -19.05 15.40 -0.72
CA ASP A 3 -18.08 16.48 -0.83
C ASP A 3 -16.97 16.20 0.19
N ILE A 4 -15.72 16.28 -0.29
CA ILE A 4 -14.55 16.23 0.56
C ILE A 4 -14.44 17.61 1.19
N ASP A 5 -14.86 17.73 2.45
CA ASP A 5 -14.89 18.99 3.19
C ASP A 5 -13.49 19.63 3.31
N ASP A 6 -12.43 18.81 3.37
CA ASP A 6 -11.04 19.25 3.40
C ASP A 6 -10.18 18.45 2.39
N PRO A 7 -9.87 19.04 1.21
CA PRO A 7 -9.07 18.37 0.19
C PRO A 7 -7.62 18.15 0.61
N ILE A 8 -7.06 18.96 1.52
CA ILE A 8 -5.69 18.80 2.00
C ILE A 8 -5.62 17.59 2.92
N ALA A 9 -6.54 17.48 3.87
CA ALA A 9 -6.59 16.34 4.78
C ALA A 9 -6.81 15.02 4.03
N PHE A 10 -7.66 15.02 3.00
CA PHE A 10 -7.89 13.85 2.17
C PHE A 10 -6.62 13.41 1.43
N GLU A 11 -5.92 14.34 0.78
CA GLU A 11 -4.67 14.03 0.09
C GLU A 11 -3.59 13.55 1.07
N LEU A 12 -3.49 14.15 2.26
CA LEU A 12 -2.56 13.70 3.29
C LEU A 12 -2.84 12.26 3.72
N PHE A 13 -4.11 11.94 3.99
CA PHE A 13 -4.53 10.60 4.39
C PHE A 13 -4.27 9.57 3.28
N LYS A 14 -4.61 9.91 2.03
CA LYS A 14 -4.39 9.06 0.85
C LYS A 14 -2.90 8.73 0.70
N ASN A 15 -2.03 9.74 0.75
CA ASN A 15 -0.58 9.54 0.62
C ASN A 15 0.01 8.76 1.81
N ALA A 16 -0.51 8.97 3.02
CA ALA A 16 -0.08 8.21 4.19
C ALA A 16 -0.38 6.72 4.03
N ILE A 17 -1.58 6.35 3.58
CA ILE A 17 -1.92 4.94 3.33
C ILE A 17 -1.05 4.34 2.23
N PHE A 18 -0.85 5.05 1.11
CA PHE A 18 0.03 4.57 0.04
C PHE A 18 1.47 4.36 0.52
N SER A 19 2.00 5.27 1.33
CA SER A 19 3.34 5.12 1.89
C SER A 19 3.48 3.88 2.77
N ILE A 20 2.43 3.47 3.50
CA ILE A 20 2.48 2.23 4.29
C ILE A 20 2.50 1.01 3.36
N ALA A 21 1.73 1.02 2.26
CA ALA A 21 1.77 -0.05 1.27
C ALA A 21 3.17 -0.22 0.65
N ASP A 22 3.83 0.89 0.32
CA ASP A 22 5.19 0.88 -0.19
C ASP A 22 6.18 0.27 0.81
N GLU A 23 6.08 0.62 2.10
CA GLU A 23 6.93 0.03 3.15
C GLU A 23 6.66 -1.47 3.36
N MET A 24 5.42 -1.94 3.18
CA MET A 24 5.11 -3.38 3.19
C MET A 24 5.85 -4.09 2.04
N ALA A 25 5.86 -3.50 0.84
CA ALA A 25 6.57 -4.07 -0.30
C ALA A 25 8.09 -4.11 -0.09
N LEU A 26 8.66 -3.02 0.45
CA LEU A 26 10.09 -2.98 0.80
C LEU A 26 10.46 -4.02 1.85
N THR A 27 9.59 -4.24 2.84
CA THR A 27 9.80 -5.27 3.86
C THR A 27 9.89 -6.66 3.22
N ILE A 28 8.95 -7.01 2.33
CA ILE A 28 8.97 -8.29 1.61
C ILE A 28 10.27 -8.45 0.82
N CYS A 29 10.66 -7.44 0.04
CA CYS A 29 11.88 -7.46 -0.76
C CYS A 29 13.15 -7.67 0.09
N ARG A 30 13.19 -7.12 1.31
CA ARG A 30 14.35 -7.20 2.22
C ARG A 30 14.42 -8.51 3.01
N THR A 31 13.29 -9.16 3.26
CA THR A 31 13.23 -10.35 4.12
C THR A 31 13.00 -11.66 3.36
N THR A 32 12.62 -11.60 2.09
CA THR A 32 12.34 -12.81 1.32
C THR A 32 13.63 -13.53 0.90
N TYR A 33 13.64 -14.86 1.06
CA TYR A 33 14.67 -15.74 0.50
C TYR A 33 14.26 -16.33 -0.87
N SER A 34 13.04 -16.05 -1.34
CA SER A 34 12.53 -16.55 -2.62
C SER A 34 12.98 -15.67 -3.78
N GLY A 35 13.68 -16.26 -4.75
CA GLY A 35 14.04 -15.58 -6.01
C GLY A 35 12.82 -15.14 -6.83
N VAL A 36 11.71 -15.87 -6.76
CA VAL A 36 10.46 -15.47 -7.44
C VAL A 36 9.93 -14.14 -6.88
N LEU A 37 10.02 -13.95 -5.56
CA LEU A 37 9.56 -12.71 -4.94
C LEU A 37 10.59 -11.58 -5.07
N ARG A 38 11.89 -11.89 -4.93
CA ARG A 38 12.97 -10.89 -4.96
C ARG A 38 13.32 -10.42 -6.37
N ASP A 39 13.40 -11.34 -7.32
CA ASP A 39 13.91 -11.06 -8.66
C ASP A 39 12.77 -10.84 -9.66
N ASN A 40 11.70 -11.64 -9.59
CA ASN A 40 10.54 -11.45 -10.48
C ASN A 40 9.50 -10.47 -9.91
N MET A 41 9.60 -10.11 -8.62
CA MET A 41 8.64 -9.25 -7.92
C MET A 41 7.19 -9.73 -8.05
N ASP A 42 6.98 -11.04 -8.04
CA ASP A 42 5.65 -11.65 -8.17
C ASP A 42 4.90 -11.63 -6.81
N PHE A 43 4.59 -10.43 -6.34
CA PHE A 43 3.78 -10.18 -5.16
C PHE A 43 3.09 -8.82 -5.27
N SER A 44 2.08 -8.60 -4.44
CA SER A 44 1.44 -7.31 -4.28
C SER A 44 1.24 -6.99 -2.80
N THR A 45 1.04 -5.71 -2.51
CA THR A 45 0.64 -5.22 -1.20
C THR A 45 -0.52 -4.26 -1.39
N ALA A 46 -1.52 -4.36 -0.51
CA ALA A 46 -2.72 -3.56 -0.60
C ALA A 46 -3.37 -3.44 0.78
N PHE A 47 -4.22 -2.44 0.92
CA PHE A 47 -5.17 -2.34 2.01
C PHE A 47 -6.55 -2.77 1.51
N ALA A 48 -7.29 -3.44 2.38
CA ALA A 48 -8.69 -3.75 2.15
C ALA A 48 -9.56 -3.01 3.17
N ASP A 49 -10.75 -2.60 2.78
CA ASP A 49 -11.74 -2.05 3.70
C ASP A 49 -12.42 -3.14 4.56
N ALA A 50 -13.35 -2.73 5.43
CA ALA A 50 -14.07 -3.67 6.29
C ALA A 50 -14.95 -4.67 5.53
N GLU A 51 -15.25 -4.42 4.26
CA GLU A 51 -16.00 -5.30 3.37
C GLU A 51 -15.08 -6.17 2.50
N GLY A 52 -13.75 -6.01 2.65
CA GLY A 52 -12.75 -6.76 1.90
C GLY A 52 -12.51 -6.23 0.48
N ARG A 53 -12.92 -5.00 0.19
CA ARG A 53 -12.64 -4.32 -1.09
C ARG A 53 -11.27 -3.67 -1.10
#